data_AF-A0AAD6E3T6-F1
#
_entry.id   AF-A0AAD6E3T6-F1
#
_cell.length_a   1.000
_cell.length_b   1.000
_cell.length_c   1.000
_cell.angle_alpha   90.00
_cell.angle_beta   90.00
_cell.angle_gamma   90.00
#
_symmetry.space_group_name_H-M   'P 1'
#
loop_
_entity.id
_entity.type
_entity.pdbx_description
1 polymer ?
#
loop_
_entity_poly.entity_id
_entity_poly.type
_entity_poly.pdbx_seq_one_letter_code
_entity_poly.pdbx_strand_id
1 'polypeptide(L)'
;MQRLKAETEGGDQTNFSIPQLKETVRDIRAYLSFLFGVLITLPSPVIAFASLIIYSLGYSNFETMLYTSPAGAVQIIFVWVGIFLCFLWPNRRCAIIISLTIIPLTGIILLFVLPLSSGWGMIAASWLASVISNIFSILLSLYASNTRGNTKKAIINALFFVGYALGAICGPLLWNAENAPRYRSGLILALISWIVFIPTVVVYWYVCAHENKHRSRVEVDPCQCAAGPTGRDLTDKEDMHFRYTL
;
A
#
# COMPACT_ATOMS: atom_id res chain seq x y z
N MET A 1 -21.86 -5.26 -19.88
CA MET A 1 -21.37 -4.12 -20.70
C MET A 1 -21.93 -2.75 -20.29
N GLN A 2 -23.11 -2.63 -19.66
CA GLN A 2 -23.62 -1.33 -19.21
C GLN A 2 -22.83 -0.68 -18.04
N ARG A 3 -22.26 -1.47 -17.11
CA ARG A 3 -21.36 -0.94 -16.07
C ARG A 3 -20.06 -0.35 -16.62
N LEU A 4 -19.47 -1.00 -17.62
CA LEU A 4 -18.29 -0.48 -18.34
C LEU A 4 -18.63 0.82 -19.09
N LYS A 5 -19.82 0.94 -19.69
CA LYS A 5 -20.26 2.19 -20.33
C LYS A 5 -20.52 3.32 -19.35
N ALA A 6 -21.00 3.03 -18.14
CA ALA A 6 -21.16 4.03 -17.06
C ALA A 6 -19.83 4.41 -16.37
N GLU A 7 -18.80 3.55 -16.46
CA GLU A 7 -17.42 3.90 -16.05
C GLU A 7 -16.64 4.61 -17.16
N THR A 8 -17.16 4.61 -18.40
CA THR A 8 -16.60 5.33 -19.56
C THR A 8 -17.27 6.69 -19.72
N GLU A 9 -17.30 7.52 -18.68
CA GLU A 9 -17.73 8.92 -18.82
C GLU A 9 -16.61 9.84 -18.35
N GLY A 10 -15.87 10.30 -19.35
CA GLY A 10 -14.57 10.97 -19.22
C GLY A 10 -13.52 10.17 -19.97
N GLY A 11 -13.61 10.13 -21.31
CA GLY A 11 -12.52 9.60 -22.14
C GLY A 11 -11.20 10.26 -21.75
N ASP A 12 -10.08 9.59 -22.03
CA ASP A 12 -8.71 9.99 -21.64
C ASP A 12 -8.42 11.44 -22.06
N GLN A 13 -8.76 12.39 -21.19
CA GLN A 13 -8.61 13.82 -21.47
C GLN A 13 -7.20 14.19 -21.07
N THR A 14 -6.36 14.53 -22.04
CA THR A 14 -4.97 14.97 -21.82
C THR A 14 -4.88 16.39 -21.22
N ASN A 15 -6.01 17.06 -21.04
CA ASN A 15 -6.07 18.42 -20.52
C ASN A 15 -5.94 18.44 -19.00
N PHE A 16 -4.89 19.11 -18.52
CA PHE A 16 -4.64 19.31 -17.10
C PHE A 16 -5.67 20.27 -16.48
N SER A 17 -6.42 19.79 -15.48
CA SER A 17 -7.47 20.57 -14.82
C SER A 17 -6.97 21.18 -13.51
N ILE A 18 -6.76 22.51 -13.51
CA ILE A 18 -6.40 23.29 -12.31
C ILE A 18 -7.45 23.16 -11.17
N PRO A 19 -8.77 23.12 -11.45
CA PRO A 19 -9.77 22.81 -10.43
C PRO A 19 -9.53 21.46 -9.74
N GLN A 20 -9.25 20.40 -10.51
CA GLN A 20 -8.97 19.07 -9.95
C GLN A 20 -7.67 19.08 -9.12
N LEU A 21 -6.64 19.82 -9.54
CA LEU A 21 -5.43 20.03 -8.74
C LEU A 21 -5.75 20.69 -7.39
N LYS A 22 -6.50 21.80 -7.41
CA LYS A 22 -6.86 22.55 -6.18
C LYS A 22 -7.69 21.69 -5.23
N GLU A 23 -8.56 20.83 -5.77
CA GLU A 23 -9.31 19.86 -4.97
C GLU A 23 -8.38 18.82 -4.33
N THR A 24 -7.43 18.29 -5.11
CA THR A 24 -6.47 17.27 -4.65
C THR A 24 -5.62 17.77 -3.50
N VAL A 25 -5.14 19.02 -3.57
CA VAL A 25 -4.33 19.65 -2.51
C VAL A 25 -5.13 19.81 -1.21
N ARG A 26 -6.46 19.86 -1.27
CA ARG A 26 -7.32 19.94 -0.08
C ARG A 26 -7.85 18.58 0.37
N ASP A 27 -7.49 17.50 -0.31
CA ASP A 27 -7.98 16.16 -0.01
C ASP A 27 -7.04 15.43 0.95
N ILE A 28 -7.54 15.07 2.13
CA ILE A 28 -6.78 14.27 3.10
C ILE A 28 -6.31 12.94 2.49
N ARG A 29 -7.06 12.37 1.53
CA ARG A 29 -6.68 11.11 0.87
C ARG A 29 -5.40 11.24 0.03
N ALA A 30 -5.12 12.41 -0.51
CA ALA A 30 -3.89 12.67 -1.27
C ALA A 30 -2.67 12.70 -0.34
N TYR A 31 -2.81 13.24 0.87
CA TYR A 31 -1.74 13.19 1.87
C TYR A 31 -1.54 11.78 2.44
N LEU A 32 -2.63 11.01 2.60
CA LEU A 32 -2.55 9.61 3.00
C LEU A 32 -1.88 8.74 1.91
N SER A 33 -2.03 9.06 0.62
CA SER A 33 -1.32 8.33 -0.44
C SER A 33 0.18 8.56 -0.38
N PHE A 34 0.62 9.79 -0.16
CA PHE A 34 2.03 10.09 0.11
C PHE A 34 2.55 9.31 1.32
N LEU A 35 1.82 9.35 2.44
CA LEU A 35 2.23 8.70 3.67
C LEU A 35 2.32 7.17 3.52
N PHE A 36 1.39 6.52 2.81
CA PHE A 36 1.53 5.10 2.53
C PHE A 36 2.73 4.79 1.64
N GLY A 37 3.01 5.62 0.64
CA GLY A 37 4.21 5.48 -0.19
C GLY A 37 5.47 5.48 0.66
N VAL A 38 5.57 6.38 1.64
CA VAL A 38 6.71 6.39 2.58
C VAL A 38 6.72 5.12 3.44
N LEU A 39 5.61 4.81 4.12
CA LEU A 39 5.54 3.75 5.13
C LEU A 39 5.73 2.34 4.55
N ILE A 40 5.30 2.09 3.31
CA ILE A 40 5.45 0.78 2.66
C ILE A 40 6.88 0.53 2.17
N THR A 41 7.61 1.60 1.83
CA THR A 41 8.96 1.49 1.25
C THR A 41 10.06 1.65 2.29
N LEU A 42 9.80 2.34 3.41
CA LEU A 42 10.72 2.38 4.55
C LEU A 42 11.25 1.01 5.01
N PRO A 43 10.43 -0.06 5.13
CA PRO A 43 10.90 -1.40 5.51
C PRO A 43 11.54 -2.19 4.35
N SER A 44 11.55 -1.68 3.11
CA SER A 44 12.10 -2.42 1.96
C SER A 44 13.55 -2.89 2.10
N PRO A 45 14.48 -2.18 2.80
CA PRO A 45 15.85 -2.66 2.96
C PRO A 45 15.97 -3.96 3.76
N VAL A 46 14.93 -4.33 4.54
CA VAL A 46 14.90 -5.59 5.30
C VAL A 46 15.24 -6.78 4.40
N ILE A 47 14.83 -6.78 3.13
CA ILE A 47 15.09 -7.88 2.19
C ILE A 47 16.59 -8.06 1.94
N ALA A 48 17.30 -6.96 1.69
CA ALA A 48 18.74 -7.00 1.45
C ALA A 48 19.49 -7.38 2.73
N PHE A 49 19.19 -6.70 3.83
CA PHE A 49 19.90 -6.92 5.09
C PHE A 49 19.56 -8.24 5.78
N ALA A 50 18.39 -8.83 5.54
CA ALA A 50 18.11 -10.18 6.01
C ALA A 50 19.02 -11.23 5.36
N SER A 51 19.49 -10.99 4.12
CA SER A 51 20.51 -11.82 3.49
C SER A 51 21.86 -11.69 4.20
N LEU A 52 22.24 -10.47 4.61
CA LEU A 52 23.45 -10.25 5.43
C LEU A 52 23.33 -10.89 6.82
N ILE A 53 22.14 -10.86 7.42
CA ILE A 53 21.87 -11.56 8.68
C ILE A 53 22.11 -13.07 8.50
N ILE A 54 21.58 -13.68 7.44
CA ILE A 54 21.80 -15.11 7.15
C ILE A 54 23.29 -15.40 6.94
N TYR A 55 24.00 -14.58 6.18
CA TYR A 55 25.45 -14.71 6.00
C TYR A 55 26.21 -14.69 7.35
N SER A 56 25.80 -13.80 8.26
CA SER A 56 26.41 -13.69 9.60
C SER A 56 26.20 -14.91 10.50
N LEU A 57 25.31 -15.86 10.12
CA LEU A 57 25.11 -17.12 10.83
C LEU A 57 26.21 -18.16 10.55
N GLY A 58 27.16 -17.85 9.66
CA GLY A 58 28.25 -18.74 9.28
C GLY A 58 27.96 -19.59 8.04
N TYR A 59 26.86 -19.32 7.33
CA TYR A 59 26.60 -19.93 6.02
C TYR A 59 27.51 -19.35 4.95
N SER A 60 27.87 -20.17 3.96
CA SER A 60 28.63 -19.71 2.81
C SER A 60 27.82 -18.70 1.97
N ASN A 61 28.51 -17.94 1.10
CA ASN A 61 27.84 -17.04 0.15
C ASN A 61 26.83 -17.79 -0.74
N PHE A 62 27.20 -18.98 -1.21
CA PHE A 62 26.34 -19.81 -2.05
C PHE A 62 25.09 -20.27 -1.30
N GLU A 63 25.25 -20.75 -0.07
CA GLU A 63 24.11 -21.16 0.78
C GLU A 63 23.20 -19.98 1.12
N THR A 64 23.76 -18.82 1.42
CA THR A 64 22.99 -17.60 1.71
C THR A 64 22.13 -17.19 0.51
N MET A 65 22.69 -17.21 -0.70
CA MET A 65 21.94 -16.97 -1.93
C MET A 65 20.85 -18.03 -2.16
N LEU A 66 21.17 -19.31 -1.91
CA LEU A 66 20.23 -20.40 -2.04
C LEU A 66 19.04 -20.26 -1.08
N TYR A 67 19.29 -19.89 0.18
CA TYR A 67 18.25 -19.74 1.20
C TYR A 67 17.42 -18.46 1.05
N THR A 68 17.93 -17.45 0.36
CA THR A 68 17.20 -16.21 0.09
C THR A 68 16.38 -16.29 -1.20
N SER A 69 16.75 -17.17 -2.13
CA SER A 69 16.05 -17.36 -3.41
C SER A 69 14.54 -17.65 -3.28
N PRO A 70 14.06 -18.48 -2.33
CA PRO A 70 12.63 -18.75 -2.14
C PRO A 70 11.80 -17.53 -1.71
N ALA A 71 12.42 -16.45 -1.19
CA ALA A 71 11.69 -15.28 -0.71
C ALA A 71 10.79 -14.66 -1.80
N GLY A 72 11.26 -14.62 -3.05
CA GLY A 72 10.47 -14.13 -4.18
C GLY A 72 9.23 -15.01 -4.47
N ALA A 73 9.37 -16.33 -4.38
CA ALA A 73 8.24 -17.26 -4.55
C ALA A 73 7.20 -17.08 -3.45
N VAL A 74 7.64 -16.90 -2.20
CA VAL A 74 6.77 -16.61 -1.05
C VAL A 74 6.00 -15.30 -1.29
N GLN A 75 6.65 -14.25 -1.78
CA GLN A 75 5.98 -13.00 -2.14
C GLN A 75 4.89 -13.20 -3.20
N ILE A 76 5.19 -13.95 -4.26
CA ILE A 76 4.22 -14.24 -5.33
C ILE A 76 2.99 -14.97 -4.77
N ILE A 77 3.19 -15.97 -3.92
CA ILE A 77 2.10 -16.71 -3.28
C ILE A 77 1.20 -15.75 -2.49
N PHE A 78 1.78 -14.88 -1.66
CA PHE A 78 1.01 -13.94 -0.86
C PHE A 78 0.33 -12.82 -1.67
N VAL A 79 0.87 -12.46 -2.83
CA VAL A 79 0.19 -11.59 -3.80
C VAL A 79 -1.09 -12.27 -4.29
N TRP A 80 -1.01 -13.54 -4.71
CA TRP A 80 -2.18 -14.31 -5.16
C TRP A 80 -3.20 -14.52 -4.04
N VAL A 81 -2.76 -14.83 -2.83
CA VAL A 81 -3.64 -14.90 -1.65
C VAL A 81 -4.36 -13.57 -1.45
N GLY A 82 -3.65 -12.45 -1.51
CA GLY A 82 -4.25 -11.13 -1.37
C GLY A 82 -5.30 -10.82 -2.45
N ILE A 83 -5.02 -11.18 -3.70
CA ILE A 83 -5.97 -11.04 -4.82
C ILE A 83 -7.21 -11.92 -4.59
N PHE A 84 -7.01 -13.18 -4.20
CA PHE A 84 -8.10 -14.12 -3.91
C PHE A 84 -8.99 -13.63 -2.76
N LEU A 85 -8.41 -13.07 -1.69
CA LEU A 85 -9.17 -12.46 -0.60
C LEU A 85 -9.99 -11.26 -1.07
N CYS A 86 -9.44 -10.43 -1.96
CA CYS A 86 -10.17 -9.31 -2.56
C CYS A 86 -11.34 -9.77 -3.46
N PHE A 87 -11.20 -10.94 -4.09
CA PHE A 87 -12.26 -11.55 -4.87
C PHE A 87 -13.38 -12.10 -3.98
N LEU A 88 -13.04 -12.74 -2.86
CA LEU A 88 -14.01 -13.33 -1.93
C LEU A 88 -14.79 -12.27 -1.14
N TRP A 89 -14.12 -11.18 -0.74
CA TRP A 89 -14.73 -10.09 0.04
C TRP A 89 -14.65 -8.74 -0.70
N PRO A 90 -15.53 -8.53 -1.69
CA PRO A 90 -15.62 -7.24 -2.36
C PRO A 90 -16.00 -6.14 -1.35
N ASN A 91 -15.43 -4.94 -1.51
CA ASN A 91 -15.61 -3.77 -0.64
C ASN A 91 -15.11 -3.90 0.81
N ARG A 92 -14.13 -4.79 1.06
CA ARG A 92 -13.42 -4.88 2.35
C ARG A 92 -11.90 -4.82 2.19
N ARG A 93 -11.43 -4.10 1.17
CA ARG A 93 -10.01 -4.01 0.79
C ARG A 93 -9.15 -3.42 1.91
N CYS A 94 -9.62 -2.43 2.68
CA CYS A 94 -8.82 -1.91 3.82
C CYS A 94 -8.61 -2.98 4.90
N ALA A 95 -9.64 -3.77 5.21
CA ALA A 95 -9.54 -4.87 6.18
C ALA A 95 -8.58 -5.96 5.67
N ILE A 96 -8.60 -6.26 4.37
CA ILE A 96 -7.67 -7.21 3.75
C ILE A 96 -6.23 -6.69 3.83
N ILE A 97 -5.99 -5.40 3.53
CA ILE A 97 -4.66 -4.78 3.64
C ILE A 97 -4.13 -4.88 5.07
N ILE A 98 -4.95 -4.56 6.08
CA ILE A 98 -4.56 -4.68 7.50
C ILE A 98 -4.21 -6.13 7.83
N SER A 99 -5.01 -7.09 7.39
CA SER A 99 -4.78 -8.52 7.65
C SER A 99 -3.48 -9.00 7.01
N LEU A 100 -3.19 -8.57 5.78
CA LEU A 100 -1.96 -8.92 5.07
C LEU A 100 -0.72 -8.27 5.68
N THR A 101 -0.86 -7.12 6.33
CA THR A 101 0.23 -6.43 7.04
C THR A 101 0.77 -7.22 8.23
N ILE A 102 -0.05 -8.11 8.81
CA ILE A 102 0.36 -8.96 9.95
C ILE A 102 1.51 -9.88 9.55
N ILE A 103 1.58 -10.31 8.28
CA ILE A 103 2.59 -11.24 7.79
C ILE A 103 4.01 -10.64 7.82
N PRO A 104 4.31 -9.51 7.15
CA PRO A 104 5.64 -8.90 7.23
C PRO A 104 5.95 -8.36 8.63
N LEU A 105 4.95 -7.90 9.38
CA LEU A 105 5.13 -7.50 10.77
C LEU A 105 5.62 -8.67 11.64
N THR A 106 5.02 -9.85 11.47
CA THR A 106 5.45 -11.07 12.17
C THR A 106 6.87 -11.46 11.76
N GLY A 107 7.21 -11.39 10.47
CA GLY A 107 8.56 -11.65 9.98
C GLY A 107 9.61 -10.74 10.63
N ILE A 108 9.32 -9.44 10.73
CA ILE A 108 10.23 -8.46 11.35
C ILE A 108 10.34 -8.70 12.87
N ILE A 109 9.24 -9.00 13.57
CA ILE A 109 9.26 -9.34 15.00
C ILE A 109 10.12 -10.59 15.23
N LEU A 110 9.98 -11.61 14.39
CA LEU A 110 10.79 -12.83 14.47
C LEU A 110 12.27 -12.53 14.23
N LEU A 111 12.62 -11.74 13.22
CA LEU A 111 14.00 -11.29 13.00
C LEU A 111 14.55 -10.50 14.20
N PHE A 112 13.70 -9.76 14.89
CA PHE A 112 14.08 -8.96 16.06
C PHE A 112 14.27 -9.79 17.34
N VAL A 113 13.43 -10.80 17.59
CA VAL A 113 13.39 -11.56 18.85
C VAL A 113 14.19 -12.86 18.78
N LEU A 114 14.14 -13.59 17.67
CA LEU A 114 14.66 -14.95 17.58
C LEU A 114 16.18 -15.01 17.72
N PRO A 115 16.80 -15.89 18.52
CA PRO A 115 18.26 -15.89 18.67
C PRO A 115 18.96 -16.26 17.35
N LEU A 116 20.15 -15.69 17.11
CA LEU A 116 20.93 -15.95 15.88
C LEU A 116 21.23 -17.44 15.69
N SER A 117 21.28 -18.22 16.77
CA SER A 117 21.43 -19.68 16.74
C SER A 117 20.27 -20.44 16.10
N SER A 118 19.15 -19.77 15.77
CA SER A 118 17.94 -20.43 15.28
C SER A 118 17.97 -20.80 13.80
N GLY A 119 19.07 -20.51 13.06
CA GLY A 119 19.31 -20.94 11.68
C GLY A 119 18.10 -20.79 10.76
N TRP A 120 17.40 -21.89 10.52
CA TRP A 120 16.16 -21.96 9.73
C TRP A 120 15.04 -21.01 10.18
N GLY A 121 14.92 -20.75 11.47
CA GLY A 121 13.93 -19.79 11.97
C GLY A 121 14.19 -18.37 11.52
N MET A 122 15.47 -17.97 11.35
CA MET A 122 15.81 -16.66 10.79
C MET A 122 15.57 -16.59 9.27
N ILE A 123 15.81 -17.69 8.57
CA ILE A 123 15.54 -17.82 7.13
C ILE A 123 14.02 -17.73 6.89
N ALA A 124 13.19 -18.45 7.64
CA ALA A 124 11.74 -18.35 7.53
C ALA A 124 11.24 -16.93 7.88
N ALA A 125 11.83 -16.30 8.92
CA ALA A 125 11.50 -14.93 9.29
C ALA A 125 11.84 -13.92 8.18
N SER A 126 12.96 -14.11 7.47
CA SER A 126 13.33 -13.25 6.33
C SER A 126 12.36 -13.37 5.17
N TRP A 127 11.87 -14.59 4.89
CA TRP A 127 10.85 -14.81 3.86
C TRP A 127 9.55 -14.07 4.20
N LEU A 128 9.07 -14.18 5.44
CA LEU A 128 7.86 -13.48 5.88
C LEU A 128 8.04 -11.96 5.86
N ALA A 129 9.20 -11.46 6.33
CA ALA A 129 9.51 -10.03 6.33
C ALA A 129 9.59 -9.44 4.92
N SER A 130 9.89 -10.25 3.91
CA SER A 130 9.93 -9.84 2.50
C SER A 130 8.55 -9.69 1.84
N VAL A 131 7.46 -10.09 2.52
CA VAL A 131 6.09 -10.03 2.00
C VAL A 131 5.54 -8.59 2.07
N ILE A 132 6.05 -7.74 1.18
CA ILE A 132 5.69 -6.30 1.08
C ILE A 132 4.88 -6.04 -0.20
N SER A 133 5.22 -6.76 -1.28
CA SER A 133 4.67 -6.57 -2.63
C SER A 133 3.15 -6.74 -2.72
N ASN A 134 2.57 -7.65 -1.92
CA ASN A 134 1.13 -7.89 -1.87
C ASN A 134 0.34 -6.68 -1.35
N ILE A 135 0.85 -6.02 -0.30
CA ILE A 135 0.22 -4.83 0.29
C ILE A 135 0.29 -3.68 -0.71
N PHE A 136 1.42 -3.52 -1.40
CA PHE A 136 1.61 -2.49 -2.42
C PHE A 136 0.59 -2.63 -3.56
N SER A 137 0.43 -3.82 -4.12
CA SER A 137 -0.49 -4.06 -5.25
C SER A 137 -1.95 -3.78 -4.89
N ILE A 138 -2.41 -4.24 -3.72
CA ILE A 138 -3.81 -4.05 -3.29
C ILE A 138 -4.07 -2.59 -2.94
N LEU A 139 -3.10 -1.91 -2.33
CA LEU A 139 -3.21 -0.49 -2.02
C LEU A 139 -3.35 0.37 -3.28
N LEU A 140 -2.53 0.11 -4.31
CA LEU A 140 -2.63 0.82 -5.59
C LEU A 140 -3.98 0.56 -6.27
N SER A 141 -4.48 -0.68 -6.19
CA SER A 141 -5.82 -1.04 -6.68
C SER A 141 -6.94 -0.31 -5.91
N LEU A 142 -6.83 -0.21 -4.59
CA LEU A 142 -7.77 0.55 -3.74
C LEU A 142 -7.81 2.02 -4.16
N TYR A 143 -6.66 2.64 -4.42
CA TYR A 143 -6.57 4.02 -4.89
C TYR A 143 -7.20 4.24 -6.25
N ALA A 144 -6.90 3.36 -7.20
CA ALA A 144 -7.46 3.42 -8.54
C ALA A 144 -8.99 3.34 -8.50
N SER A 145 -9.55 2.55 -7.58
CA SER A 145 -11.00 2.44 -7.39
C SER A 145 -11.62 3.58 -6.59
N ASN A 146 -10.86 4.29 -5.75
CA ASN A 146 -11.36 5.35 -4.86
C ASN A 146 -11.14 6.77 -5.36
N THR A 147 -10.53 6.94 -6.53
CA THR A 147 -10.26 8.25 -7.13
C THR A 147 -10.96 8.35 -8.48
N ARG A 148 -11.62 9.47 -8.76
CA ARG A 148 -12.15 9.84 -10.10
C ARG A 148 -11.54 11.19 -10.52
N GLY A 149 -11.57 11.49 -11.82
CA GLY A 149 -10.84 12.61 -12.41
C GLY A 149 -9.46 12.20 -12.92
N ASN A 150 -9.13 12.51 -14.18
CA ASN A 150 -7.86 12.12 -14.78
C ASN A 150 -6.67 12.84 -14.12
N THR A 151 -6.78 14.17 -13.93
CA THR A 151 -5.72 14.96 -13.30
C THR A 151 -5.56 14.60 -11.83
N LYS A 152 -6.68 14.37 -11.10
CA LYS A 152 -6.64 13.96 -9.69
C LYS A 152 -5.98 12.59 -9.49
N LYS A 153 -6.33 11.59 -10.31
CA LYS A 153 -5.67 10.26 -10.29
C LYS A 153 -4.17 10.38 -10.52
N ALA A 154 -3.76 11.17 -11.52
CA ALA A 154 -2.35 11.37 -11.84
C ALA A 154 -1.59 12.00 -10.67
N ILE A 155 -2.14 13.04 -10.02
CA ILE A 155 -1.51 13.70 -8.88
C ILE A 155 -1.41 12.78 -7.66
N ILE A 156 -2.47 12.03 -7.33
CA ILE A 156 -2.47 11.10 -6.18
C ILE A 156 -1.42 10.00 -6.38
N ASN A 157 -1.32 9.45 -7.60
CA ASN A 157 -0.28 8.48 -7.95
C ASN A 157 1.12 9.10 -7.89
N ALA A 158 1.30 10.33 -8.39
CA ALA A 158 2.57 11.04 -8.30
C ALA A 158 2.98 11.25 -6.84
N LEU A 159 2.07 11.71 -5.96
CA LEU A 159 2.33 11.86 -4.53
C LEU A 159 2.74 10.53 -3.87
N PHE A 160 2.06 9.44 -4.21
CA PHE A 160 2.43 8.11 -3.74
C PHE A 160 3.86 7.74 -4.16
N PHE A 161 4.24 7.97 -5.41
CA PHE A 161 5.60 7.67 -5.89
C PHE A 161 6.67 8.60 -5.32
N VAL A 162 6.34 9.86 -5.03
CA VAL A 162 7.24 10.77 -4.29
C VAL A 162 7.48 10.25 -2.88
N GLY A 163 6.43 9.80 -2.19
CA GLY A 163 6.54 9.16 -0.88
C GLY A 163 7.34 7.86 -0.96
N TYR A 164 7.11 7.04 -1.97
CA TYR A 164 7.85 5.81 -2.23
C TYR A 164 9.35 6.08 -2.40
N ALA A 165 9.72 7.08 -3.21
CA ALA A 165 11.12 7.46 -3.42
C ALA A 165 11.75 7.97 -2.12
N LEU A 166 11.03 8.79 -1.35
CA LEU A 166 11.50 9.26 -0.05
C LEU A 166 11.74 8.09 0.92
N GLY A 167 10.79 7.14 1.00
CA GLY A 167 10.93 5.94 1.84
C GLY A 167 12.11 5.07 1.41
N ALA A 168 12.35 4.92 0.10
CA ALA A 168 13.50 4.17 -0.42
C ALA A 168 14.84 4.83 -0.11
N ILE A 169 14.89 6.18 -0.12
CA ILE A 169 16.09 6.93 0.28
C ILE A 169 16.29 6.81 1.79
N CYS A 170 15.26 7.08 2.59
CA CYS A 170 15.34 7.10 4.05
C CYS A 170 15.54 5.71 4.68
N GLY A 171 15.00 4.65 4.07
CA GLY A 171 14.98 3.30 4.62
C GLY A 171 16.37 2.80 5.02
N PRO A 172 17.37 2.77 4.12
CA PRO A 172 18.70 2.26 4.40
C PRO A 172 19.51 3.09 5.41
N LEU A 173 19.16 4.35 5.67
CA LEU A 173 19.99 5.24 6.52
C LEU A 173 20.15 4.73 7.97
N LEU A 174 19.23 3.90 8.45
CA LEU A 174 19.29 3.33 9.80
C LEU A 174 19.85 1.90 9.83
N TRP A 175 20.24 1.35 8.68
CA TRP A 175 20.86 0.03 8.56
C TRP A 175 22.40 0.12 8.60
N ASN A 176 22.91 0.61 9.73
CA ASN A 176 24.35 0.81 9.92
C ASN A 176 25.08 -0.50 10.22
N ALA A 177 26.30 -0.64 9.68
CA ALA A 177 27.20 -1.76 9.95
C ALA A 177 27.60 -1.87 11.44
N GLU A 178 27.59 -0.76 12.18
CA GLU A 178 27.84 -0.75 13.63
C GLU A 178 26.83 -1.59 14.42
N ASN A 179 25.61 -1.74 13.89
CA ASN A 179 24.54 -2.55 14.50
C ASN A 179 24.51 -3.98 13.97
N ALA A 180 25.49 -4.39 13.15
CA ALA A 180 25.65 -5.78 12.73
C ALA A 180 25.90 -6.68 13.95
N PRO A 181 25.55 -7.98 13.88
CA PRO A 181 24.93 -8.68 12.76
C PRO A 181 23.41 -8.50 12.66
N ARG A 182 22.76 -7.92 13.68
CA ARG A 182 21.28 -7.91 13.81
C ARG A 182 20.62 -6.72 13.11
N TYR A 183 21.36 -5.64 12.90
CA TYR A 183 20.84 -4.36 12.38
C TYR A 183 19.62 -3.85 13.15
N ARG A 184 19.70 -3.87 14.50
CA ARG A 184 18.55 -3.57 15.39
C ARG A 184 17.84 -2.26 15.05
N SER A 185 18.58 -1.19 14.76
CA SER A 185 18.00 0.11 14.41
C SER A 185 17.15 0.06 13.14
N GLY A 186 17.60 -0.67 12.12
CA GLY A 186 16.84 -0.89 10.88
C GLY A 186 15.59 -1.74 11.09
N LEU A 187 15.69 -2.78 11.92
CA LEU A 187 14.52 -3.60 12.30
C LEU A 187 13.50 -2.80 13.11
N ILE A 188 13.94 -1.93 14.02
CA ILE A 188 13.06 -1.04 14.80
C ILE A 188 12.35 -0.06 13.85
N LEU A 189 13.06 0.54 12.90
CA LEU A 189 12.46 1.40 11.87
C LEU A 189 11.37 0.66 11.10
N ALA A 190 11.65 -0.55 10.62
CA ALA A 190 10.71 -1.37 9.87
C ALA A 190 9.49 -1.78 10.72
N LEU A 191 9.70 -2.05 12.02
CA LEU A 191 8.63 -2.37 12.95
C LEU A 191 7.73 -1.14 13.21
N ILE A 192 8.32 0.02 13.45
CA ILE A 192 7.58 1.28 13.62
C ILE A 192 6.81 1.62 12.34
N SER A 193 7.40 1.45 11.16
CA SER A 193 6.71 1.77 9.90
C SER A 193 5.44 0.94 9.72
N TRP A 194 5.46 -0.36 10.04
CA TRP A 194 4.25 -1.19 9.98
C TRP A 194 3.24 -0.88 11.08
N ILE A 195 3.70 -0.58 12.31
CA ILE A 195 2.82 -0.17 13.41
C ILE A 195 2.11 1.14 13.10
N VAL A 196 2.76 2.07 12.38
CA VAL A 196 2.14 3.33 11.91
C VAL A 196 1.32 3.14 10.64
N PHE A 197 1.67 2.17 9.80
CA PHE A 197 0.91 1.84 8.59
C PHE A 197 -0.52 1.39 8.91
N ILE A 198 -0.70 0.49 9.89
CA ILE A 198 -2.02 -0.01 10.30
C ILE A 198 -3.01 1.12 10.66
N PRO A 199 -2.73 2.04 11.61
CA PRO A 199 -3.63 3.13 11.94
C PRO A 199 -3.82 4.09 10.76
N THR A 200 -2.83 4.26 9.89
CA THR A 200 -2.99 5.08 8.67
C THR A 200 -4.04 4.46 7.73
N VAL A 201 -4.05 3.13 7.58
CA VAL A 201 -5.11 2.42 6.81
C VAL A 201 -6.46 2.53 7.51
N VAL A 202 -6.51 2.46 8.85
CA VAL A 202 -7.76 2.65 9.61
C VAL A 202 -8.30 4.08 9.44
N VAL A 203 -7.46 5.10 9.46
CA VAL A 203 -7.86 6.49 9.21
C VAL A 203 -8.40 6.64 7.79
N TYR A 204 -7.73 6.07 6.79
CA TYR A 204 -8.21 6.06 5.41
C TYR A 204 -9.59 5.38 5.31
N TRP A 205 -9.75 4.22 5.93
CA TRP A 205 -11.01 3.50 5.98
C TRP A 205 -12.11 4.36 6.63
N TYR A 206 -11.83 4.99 7.78
CA TYR A 206 -12.80 5.85 8.47
C TYR A 206 -13.21 7.04 7.60
N VAL A 207 -12.26 7.71 6.93
CA VAL A 207 -12.54 8.82 6.01
C VAL A 207 -13.46 8.37 4.86
N CYS A 208 -13.18 7.22 4.24
CA CYS A 208 -14.03 6.68 3.17
C CYS A 208 -15.42 6.24 3.69
N ALA A 209 -15.49 5.63 4.87
CA ALA A 209 -16.75 5.21 5.48
C ALA A 209 -17.62 6.40 5.89
N HIS A 210 -17.02 7.44 6.48
CA HIS A 210 -17.69 8.67 6.87
C HIS A 210 -18.28 9.38 5.66
N GLU A 211 -17.49 9.52 4.58
CA GLU A 211 -17.93 10.13 3.33
C GLU A 211 -19.07 9.32 2.68
N ASN A 212 -18.96 8.00 2.65
CA ASN A 212 -20.05 7.12 2.19
C ASN A 212 -21.31 7.28 3.03
N LYS A 213 -21.20 7.43 4.36
CA LYS A 213 -22.35 7.63 5.25
C LYS A 213 -23.00 8.99 5.02
N HIS A 214 -22.21 10.04 4.85
CA HIS A 214 -22.69 11.39 4.53
C HIS A 214 -23.48 11.39 3.20
N ARG A 215 -22.92 10.78 2.15
CA ARG A 215 -23.58 10.62 0.83
C ARG A 215 -24.80 9.70 0.83
N SER A 216 -25.00 8.90 1.87
CA SER A 216 -26.22 8.08 2.01
C SER A 216 -27.37 8.84 2.68
N ARG A 217 -27.07 9.97 3.35
CA ARG A 217 -28.05 10.82 4.04
C ARG A 217 -28.58 11.95 3.18
N VAL A 218 -27.82 12.35 2.17
CA VAL A 218 -28.25 13.33 1.17
C VAL A 218 -29.04 12.56 0.12
N GLU A 219 -30.37 12.70 0.11
CA GLU A 219 -31.20 12.25 -1.02
C GLU A 219 -30.79 13.07 -2.25
N VAL A 220 -30.19 12.40 -3.23
CA VAL A 220 -29.86 13.02 -4.51
C VAL A 220 -31.08 12.86 -5.41
N ASP A 221 -31.66 13.98 -5.84
CA ASP A 221 -32.82 13.99 -6.73
C ASP A 221 -32.53 13.16 -8.00
N PRO A 222 -33.34 12.13 -8.31
CA PRO A 222 -33.13 11.29 -9.49
C PRO A 222 -33.23 12.08 -10.81
N CYS A 223 -33.84 13.27 -10.81
CA CYS A 223 -33.96 14.14 -11.98
C CYS A 223 -32.66 14.86 -12.40
N GLN A 224 -31.66 15.03 -11.52
CA GLN A 224 -30.33 15.54 -11.94
C GLN A 224 -29.51 14.47 -12.70
N CYS A 225 -29.96 13.22 -12.68
CA CYS A 225 -29.18 12.06 -13.15
C CYS A 225 -29.24 11.83 -14.67
N ALA A 226 -30.24 12.37 -15.37
CA ALA A 226 -30.33 12.28 -16.83
C ALA A 226 -29.68 13.48 -17.56
N ALA A 227 -29.23 14.49 -16.81
CA ALA A 227 -28.77 15.78 -17.34
C ALA A 227 -27.33 16.15 -16.91
N GLY A 228 -26.57 15.21 -16.36
CA GLY A 228 -25.11 15.34 -16.33
C GLY A 228 -24.58 15.17 -17.75
N PRO A 229 -23.84 16.13 -18.33
CA PRO A 229 -23.40 16.01 -19.72
C PRO A 229 -22.46 14.82 -19.85
N THR A 230 -22.95 13.77 -20.53
CA THR A 230 -22.17 12.64 -21.06
C THR A 230 -20.86 13.19 -21.65
N GLY A 231 -19.73 12.95 -20.99
CA GLY A 231 -18.39 13.37 -21.46
C GLY A 231 -17.60 14.38 -20.61
N ARG A 232 -18.07 14.82 -19.43
CA ARG A 232 -17.24 15.61 -18.48
C ARG A 232 -16.44 14.71 -17.53
N ASP A 233 -15.14 15.00 -17.36
CA ASP A 233 -14.26 14.36 -16.38
C ASP A 233 -14.53 14.89 -14.96
N LEU A 234 -15.51 14.30 -14.29
CA LEU A 234 -15.93 14.66 -12.93
C LEU A 234 -15.01 14.01 -11.88
N THR A 235 -14.68 14.74 -10.81
CA THR A 235 -13.93 14.18 -9.67
C THR A 235 -14.81 13.31 -8.76
N ASP A 236 -14.19 12.54 -7.87
CA ASP A 236 -14.93 11.71 -6.90
C ASP A 236 -15.75 12.54 -5.89
N LYS A 237 -15.45 13.83 -5.74
CA LYS A 237 -16.26 14.76 -4.93
C LYS A 237 -17.38 15.41 -5.72
N GLU A 238 -17.17 15.66 -7.01
CA GLU A 238 -18.20 16.21 -7.91
C GLU A 238 -19.29 15.18 -8.25
N ASP A 239 -18.93 13.90 -8.30
CA ASP A 239 -19.88 12.81 -8.49
C ASP A 239 -20.52 12.34 -7.17
N MET A 240 -21.75 12.78 -6.95
CA MET A 240 -22.55 12.45 -5.77
C MET A 240 -23.01 10.98 -5.72
N HIS A 241 -23.01 10.25 -6.85
CA HIS A 241 -23.34 8.81 -6.88
C HIS A 241 -22.14 7.91 -6.60
N PHE A 242 -20.92 8.46 -6.68
CA PHE A 242 -19.71 7.70 -6.42
C PHE A 242 -19.63 7.22 -4.96
N ARG A 243 -19.32 5.94 -4.79
CA ARG A 243 -19.13 5.28 -3.49
C ARG A 243 -17.69 4.79 -3.37
N TYR A 244 -17.04 5.14 -2.27
CA TYR A 244 -15.69 4.68 -1.97
C TYR A 244 -15.72 3.21 -1.59
N THR A 245 -14.77 2.44 -2.14
CA THR A 245 -14.46 1.08 -1.70
C THR A 245 -13.81 1.15 -0.32
N LEU A 246 -14.36 0.36 0.62
CA LEU A 246 -13.82 0.20 1.97
C LEU A 246 -12.82 -0.95 2.02
#